data_AF-A0A7Y5CZT1-F1
#
_entry.id   AF-A0A7Y5CZT1-F1
#
_cell.length_a   1.000
_cell.length_b   1.000
_cell.length_c   1.000
_cell.angle_alpha   90.00
_cell.angle_beta   90.00
_cell.angle_gamma   90.00
#
_symmetry.space_group_name_H-M   'P 1'
#
loop_
_entity.id
_entity.type
_entity.pdbx_description
1 polymer ?
#
loop_
_entity_poly.entity_id
_entity_poly.type
_entity_poly.pdbx_seq_one_letter_code
_entity_poly.pdbx_strand_id
1 'polypeptide(L)'
;MKKILIVAIFGLLISASTLKAQDTTRIKQNETLAGWTKVKSSEVPAALRQELSKAVYSGWENSTLYRNASSDKYFVKIKNENGQTSTYYFDASGKPTKP
;
A
#
# COMPACT_ATOMS: atom_id res chain seq x y z
N MET A 1 -13.35 -26.89 47.21
CA MET A 1 -12.15 -26.30 47.83
C MET A 1 -10.98 -27.26 47.74
N LYS A 2 -9.92 -26.91 47.00
CA LYS A 2 -8.50 -27.03 47.39
C LYS A 2 -7.62 -26.71 46.19
N LYS A 3 -6.70 -25.78 46.42
CA LYS A 3 -5.69 -25.27 45.50
C LYS A 3 -4.49 -26.23 45.46
N ILE A 4 -3.52 -25.87 44.63
CA ILE A 4 -2.07 -26.18 44.68
C ILE A 4 -1.68 -27.22 43.61
N LEU A 5 -1.12 -26.83 42.46
CA LEU A 5 0.21 -26.22 42.21
C LEU A 5 1.34 -27.23 42.39
N ILE A 6 1.67 -27.94 41.31
CA ILE A 6 2.94 -28.62 41.10
C ILE A 6 3.17 -28.68 39.59
N VAL A 7 4.17 -27.95 39.07
CA VAL A 7 5.22 -28.57 38.24
C VAL A 7 6.49 -27.80 38.52
N ALA A 8 7.37 -28.46 39.27
CA ALA A 8 8.76 -28.11 39.38
C ALA A 8 9.56 -28.92 38.33
N ILE A 9 10.76 -28.42 38.06
CA ILE A 9 11.99 -29.17 37.69
C ILE A 9 12.44 -29.06 36.21
N PHE A 10 13.53 -28.29 36.09
CA PHE A 10 14.77 -28.50 35.34
C PHE A 10 14.72 -28.89 33.86
N GLY A 11 15.44 -28.10 33.06
CA GLY A 11 15.93 -28.53 31.76
C GLY A 11 16.57 -27.42 30.96
N LEU A 12 17.86 -27.19 31.20
CA LEU A 12 18.80 -26.38 30.42
C LEU A 12 18.65 -26.60 28.90
N LEU A 13 18.58 -25.54 28.09
CA LEU A 13 19.34 -25.40 26.83
C LEU A 13 19.08 -24.02 26.19
N ILE A 14 20.18 -23.30 26.05
CA ILE A 14 20.29 -21.98 25.45
C ILE A 14 19.93 -22.09 23.97
N SER A 15 18.76 -21.59 23.57
CA SER A 15 18.54 -21.22 22.18
C SER A 15 18.82 -19.73 22.07
N ALA A 16 20.00 -19.39 21.57
CA ALA A 16 20.38 -18.04 21.18
C ALA A 16 19.44 -17.58 20.05
N SER A 17 18.27 -17.10 20.41
CA SER A 17 17.48 -16.24 19.55
C SER A 17 17.89 -14.83 19.93
N THR A 18 18.65 -14.24 19.03
CA THR A 18 18.99 -12.82 19.05
C THR A 18 17.72 -12.03 19.33
N LEU A 19 17.62 -11.46 20.54
CA LEU A 19 16.69 -10.38 20.80
C LEU A 19 17.22 -9.17 20.04
N LYS A 20 16.97 -9.14 18.72
CA LYS A 20 16.90 -7.88 18.02
C LYS A 20 15.72 -7.16 18.65
N ALA A 21 16.03 -6.15 19.47
CA ALA A 21 15.08 -5.12 19.84
C ALA A 21 14.30 -4.74 18.57
N GLN A 22 13.02 -5.12 18.52
CA GLN A 22 12.08 -4.60 17.53
C GLN A 22 11.80 -3.16 17.93
N ASP A 23 12.74 -2.29 17.59
CA ASP A 23 12.47 -0.88 17.45
C ASP A 23 11.47 -0.75 16.31
N THR A 24 10.18 -0.76 16.68
CA THR A 24 9.07 -0.73 15.74
C THR A 24 8.88 0.71 15.29
N THR A 25 9.88 1.26 14.60
CA THR A 25 9.65 2.40 13.74
C THR A 25 8.80 1.89 12.59
N ARG A 26 7.49 2.09 12.76
CA ARG A 26 6.44 1.89 11.78
C ARG A 26 6.68 2.84 10.61
N ILE A 27 7.71 2.56 9.80
CA ILE A 27 7.88 3.21 8.52
C ILE A 27 6.79 2.62 7.65
N LYS A 28 5.70 3.38 7.48
CA LYS A 28 4.75 3.18 6.39
C LYS A 28 5.61 2.92 5.16
N GLN A 29 5.45 1.73 4.58
CA GLN A 29 6.00 1.38 3.27
C GLN A 29 5.43 2.36 2.25
N ASN A 30 5.98 3.56 2.20
CA ASN A 30 5.89 4.45 1.08
C ASN A 30 6.97 3.94 0.16
N GLU A 31 6.61 3.02 -0.73
CA GLU A 31 7.46 2.65 -1.85
C GLU A 31 7.76 3.95 -2.61
N THR A 32 8.91 4.56 -2.33
CA THR A 32 9.38 5.76 -3.00
C THR A 32 9.81 5.37 -4.41
N LEU A 33 8.82 5.16 -5.28
CA LEU A 33 9.02 5.23 -6.72
C LEU A 33 9.46 6.66 -6.98
N ALA A 34 10.71 6.87 -7.41
CA ALA A 34 11.36 8.19 -7.47
C ALA A 34 10.42 9.30 -8.00
N GLY A 35 10.01 10.21 -7.11
CA GLY A 35 9.13 11.36 -7.43
C GLY A 35 7.61 11.11 -7.40
N TRP A 36 7.15 9.89 -7.11
CA TRP A 36 5.75 9.54 -7.01
C TRP A 36 5.27 9.47 -5.56
N THR A 37 4.20 10.20 -5.26
CA THR A 37 3.58 10.24 -3.94
C THR A 37 2.20 9.62 -4.02
N LYS A 38 1.89 8.71 -3.08
CA LYS A 38 0.55 8.15 -2.97
C LYS A 38 -0.44 9.26 -2.58
N VAL A 39 -1.53 9.38 -3.32
CA VAL A 39 -2.59 10.37 -3.09
C VAL A 39 -3.93 9.69 -2.86
N LYS A 40 -4.84 10.36 -2.17
CA LYS A 40 -6.23 9.93 -2.02
C LYS A 40 -7.04 10.24 -3.28
N SER A 41 -8.11 9.49 -3.52
CA SER A 41 -9.04 9.71 -4.63
C SER A 41 -9.68 11.12 -4.64
N SER A 42 -9.77 11.77 -3.46
CA SER A 42 -10.23 13.15 -3.30
C SER A 42 -9.23 14.22 -3.73
N GLU A 43 -7.94 13.88 -3.81
CA GLU A 43 -6.86 14.78 -4.23
C GLU A 43 -6.64 14.74 -5.75
N VAL A 44 -7.40 13.89 -6.44
CA VAL A 44 -7.36 13.72 -7.89
C VAL A 44 -8.15 14.84 -8.58
N PRO A 45 -7.58 15.49 -9.62
CA PRO A 45 -8.29 16.51 -10.39
C PRO A 45 -9.62 16.01 -10.95
N ALA A 46 -10.63 16.88 -11.01
CA ALA A 46 -11.96 16.51 -11.49
C ALA A 46 -11.96 15.86 -12.89
N ALA A 47 -11.11 16.36 -13.79
CA ALA A 47 -10.94 15.80 -15.13
C ALA A 47 -10.47 14.34 -15.11
N LEU A 48 -9.50 14.00 -14.25
CA LEU A 48 -9.02 12.63 -14.11
C LEU A 48 -10.07 11.73 -13.44
N ARG A 49 -10.82 12.23 -12.45
CA ARG A 49 -11.93 11.44 -11.87
C ARG A 49 -13.01 11.11 -12.90
N GLN A 50 -13.30 12.04 -13.81
CA GLN A 50 -14.24 11.82 -14.91
C GLN A 50 -13.72 10.78 -15.91
N GLU A 51 -12.41 10.77 -16.18
CA GLU A 51 -11.81 9.72 -17.00
C GLU A 51 -11.87 8.36 -16.29
N LEU A 52 -11.54 8.32 -15.00
CA LEU A 52 -11.56 7.11 -14.17
C LEU A 52 -12.97 6.56 -13.92
N SER A 53 -14.04 7.35 -14.08
CA SER A 53 -15.41 6.83 -13.98
C SER A 53 -15.82 5.92 -15.14
N LYS A 54 -14.98 5.77 -16.17
CA LYS A 54 -15.24 4.84 -17.28
C LYS A 54 -15.14 3.39 -16.79
N ALA A 55 -15.96 2.52 -17.37
CA ALA A 55 -16.05 1.10 -16.99
C ALA A 55 -14.72 0.34 -17.01
N VAL A 56 -13.79 0.72 -17.89
CA VAL A 56 -12.46 0.11 -18.03
C VAL A 56 -11.57 0.32 -16.80
N TYR A 57 -11.91 1.28 -15.93
CA TYR A 57 -11.21 1.59 -14.69
C TYR A 57 -12.07 1.25 -13.45
N SER A 58 -13.02 0.31 -13.58
CA SER A 58 -13.87 -0.09 -12.46
C SER A 58 -13.05 -0.45 -11.21
N GLY A 59 -13.47 0.06 -10.06
CA GLY A 59 -12.78 -0.14 -8.78
C GLY A 59 -11.62 0.82 -8.51
N TRP A 60 -11.41 1.84 -9.35
CA TRP A 60 -10.38 2.86 -9.11
C TRP A 60 -10.56 3.61 -7.78
N GLU A 61 -11.77 3.73 -7.25
CA GLU A 61 -12.05 4.45 -6.00
C GLU A 61 -11.35 3.81 -4.79
N ASN A 62 -11.20 2.48 -4.83
CA ASN A 62 -10.52 1.67 -3.80
C ASN A 62 -9.08 1.32 -4.19
N SER A 63 -8.61 1.85 -5.32
CA SER A 63 -7.30 1.53 -5.87
C SER A 63 -6.19 2.37 -5.25
N THR A 64 -4.94 2.08 -5.61
CA THR A 64 -3.82 2.90 -5.18
C THR A 64 -3.48 3.93 -6.25
N LEU A 65 -3.61 5.21 -5.90
CA LEU A 65 -3.30 6.34 -6.79
C LEU A 65 -1.99 7.00 -6.38
N TYR A 66 -1.25 7.46 -7.39
CA TYR A 66 0.00 8.18 -7.21
C TYR A 66 0.03 9.43 -8.10
N ARG A 67 0.65 10.49 -7.59
CA ARG A 67 0.94 11.73 -8.32
C ARG A 67 2.44 11.95 -8.36
N ASN A 68 2.96 12.32 -9.52
CA ASN A 68 4.32 12.81 -9.68
C ASN A 68 4.32 14.33 -9.45
N ALA A 69 4.97 14.80 -8.40
CA ALA A 69 4.94 16.24 -8.05
C ALA A 69 5.71 17.11 -9.06
N SER A 70 6.68 16.55 -9.79
CA SER A 70 7.53 17.30 -10.73
C SER A 70 6.91 17.44 -12.12
N SER A 71 6.02 16.54 -12.52
CA SER A 71 5.44 16.49 -13.87
C SER A 71 3.93 16.52 -13.89
N ASP A 72 3.29 16.61 -12.72
CA ASP A 72 1.83 16.54 -12.52
C ASP A 72 1.16 15.33 -13.19
N LYS A 73 1.92 14.28 -13.44
CA LYS A 73 1.41 13.01 -13.96
C LYS A 73 0.78 12.21 -12.85
N TYR A 74 -0.15 11.34 -13.23
CA TYR A 74 -0.82 10.43 -12.31
C TYR A 74 -0.66 9.00 -12.82
N PHE A 75 -0.63 8.05 -11.89
CA PHE A 75 -0.93 6.67 -12.25
C PHE A 75 -1.81 6.02 -11.19
N VAL A 76 -2.59 5.03 -11.63
CA VAL A 76 -3.50 4.26 -10.79
C VAL A 76 -3.19 2.78 -10.92
N LYS A 77 -3.12 2.08 -9.78
CA LYS A 77 -2.95 0.63 -9.69
C LYS A 77 -4.26 0.02 -9.24
N ILE A 78 -5.00 -0.56 -10.18
CA ILE A 78 -6.30 -1.21 -9.94
C ILE A 78 -6.07 -2.71 -9.84
N LYS A 79 -6.53 -3.31 -8.73
CA LYS A 79 -6.52 -4.76 -8.53
C LYS A 79 -7.90 -5.30 -8.86
N ASN A 80 -8.01 -6.19 -9.85
CA ASN A 80 -9.27 -6.85 -10.16
C ASN A 80 -9.58 -7.98 -9.17
N GLU A 81 -10.77 -8.56 -9.28
CA GLU A 81 -11.25 -9.65 -8.41
C GLU A 81 -10.35 -10.89 -8.47
N ASN A 82 -9.73 -11.14 -9.63
CA ASN A 82 -8.78 -12.23 -9.84
C ASN A 82 -7.39 -11.94 -9.24
N GLY A 83 -7.23 -10.80 -8.57
CA GLY A 83 -5.99 -10.37 -7.95
C GLY A 83 -4.93 -9.82 -8.92
N GLN A 84 -5.25 -9.71 -10.22
CA GLN A 84 -4.36 -9.11 -11.20
C GLN A 84 -4.34 -7.59 -11.02
N THR A 85 -3.15 -6.99 -11.12
CA THR A 85 -2.97 -5.55 -10.98
C THR A 85 -2.71 -4.92 -12.33
N SER A 86 -3.58 -3.99 -12.73
CA SER A 86 -3.40 -3.13 -13.90
C SER A 86 -2.90 -1.77 -13.47
N THR A 87 -1.90 -1.25 -14.18
CA THR A 87 -1.39 0.11 -13.96
C THR A 87 -1.75 0.99 -15.15
N TYR A 88 -2.42 2.11 -14.91
CA TYR A 88 -2.78 3.08 -15.94
C TYR A 88 -2.14 4.43 -15.62
N TYR A 89 -1.60 5.09 -16.63
CA TYR A 89 -0.92 6.37 -16.53
C TYR A 89 -1.76 7.47 -17.16
N PHE A 90 -1.68 8.66 -16.57
CA PHE A 90 -2.41 9.83 -17.02
C PHE A 90 -1.51 11.06 -16.97
N ASP A 91 -1.72 11.97 -17.90
CA ASP A 91 -1.10 13.29 -17.89
C ASP A 91 -1.76 14.24 -16.87
N ALA A 92 -1.22 15.46 -16.77
CA ALA A 92 -1.75 16.52 -15.90
C ALA A 92 -3.18 16.96 -16.25
N SER A 93 -3.65 16.70 -17.47
CA SER A 93 -5.02 16.97 -17.90
C SER A 93 -5.97 15.81 -17.61
N GLY A 94 -5.47 14.72 -17.04
CA GLY A 94 -6.24 13.51 -16.77
C GLY A 94 -6.47 12.63 -18.00
N LYS A 95 -5.72 12.83 -19.09
CA LYS A 95 -5.84 11.98 -20.28
C LYS A 95 -4.94 10.75 -20.14
N PRO A 96 -5.37 9.57 -20.63
CA PRO A 96 -4.54 8.37 -20.60
C PRO A 96 -3.25 8.57 -21.41
N THR A 97 -2.12 8.18 -20.85
CA THR A 97 -0.83 8.16 -21.53
C THR A 97 -0.22 6.77 -21.51
N LYS A 98 0.73 6.53 -22.42
CA LYS A 98 1.59 5.35 -22.31
C LYS A 98 2.50 5.49 -21.08
N PRO A 99 2.91 4.37 -20.45
CA PRO A 99 3.97 4.36 -19.44
C PRO A 99 5.24 5.04 -19.92
#